data_AF-A0AA39JZB2-F1
#
_entry.id   AF-A0AA39JZB2-F1
#
_cell.length_a   1.000
_cell.length_b   1.000
_cell.length_c   1.000
_cell.angle_alpha   90.00
_cell.angle_beta   90.00
_cell.angle_gamma   90.00
#
_symmetry.space_group_name_H-M   'P 1'
#
loop_
_entity.id
_entity.type
_entity.pdbx_description
1 polymer ?
#
loop_
_entity_poly.entity_id
_entity_poly.type
_entity_poly.pdbx_seq_one_letter_code
_entity_poly.pdbx_strand_id
1 'polypeptide(L)'
;MSNASNGARIKAWAGPNVGSGIVKNITFVDFEVSDVDNPIVIDQCYFSEDECDEYPSNTYIQDVYFTNVYGTGSRSTVASLVCSPHGRCENINVNDLNLAFEEGIATYQCADVVLTGNSARLFNCTEA
;
A
#
# COMPACT_ATOMS: atom_id res chain seq x y z
N MET A 1 0.42 3.35 -16.75
CA MET A 1 -1.01 3.13 -16.40
C MET A 1 -1.68 4.49 -16.36
N SER A 2 -2.88 4.64 -16.90
CA SER A 2 -3.53 5.97 -17.00
C SER A 2 -5.03 5.91 -16.76
N ASN A 3 -5.62 6.96 -16.19
CA ASN A 3 -7.06 7.13 -15.97
C ASN A 3 -7.69 5.90 -15.30
N ALA A 4 -7.08 5.45 -14.21
CA ALA A 4 -7.43 4.19 -13.55
C ALA A 4 -7.64 4.40 -12.05
N SER A 5 -8.47 3.55 -11.46
CA SER A 5 -8.73 3.62 -10.02
C SER A 5 -7.52 3.23 -9.17
N ASN A 6 -6.63 2.38 -9.68
CA ASN A 6 -5.47 1.89 -8.93
C ASN A 6 -4.29 1.62 -9.86
N GLY A 7 -3.07 1.86 -9.35
CA GLY A 7 -1.85 1.37 -9.97
C GLY A 7 -1.49 -0.01 -9.42
N ALA A 8 -0.40 -0.09 -8.66
CA ALA A 8 -0.03 -1.32 -7.95
C ALA A 8 -0.91 -1.50 -6.70
N ARG A 9 -1.60 -2.64 -6.58
CA ARG A 9 -2.51 -2.91 -5.47
C ARG A 9 -2.44 -4.34 -4.98
N ILE A 10 -2.29 -4.51 -3.66
CA ILE A 10 -2.54 -5.75 -2.93
C ILE A 10 -3.70 -5.50 -1.97
N LYS A 11 -4.67 -6.41 -1.94
CA LYS A 11 -5.84 -6.32 -1.06
C LYS A 11 -6.11 -7.65 -0.37
N ALA A 12 -6.43 -7.62 0.91
CA ALA A 12 -6.79 -8.79 1.70
C ALA A 12 -8.07 -8.51 2.48
N TRP A 13 -8.96 -9.50 2.52
CA TRP A 13 -10.19 -9.41 3.28
C TRP A 13 -9.90 -9.43 4.79
N ALA A 14 -10.68 -8.66 5.54
CA ALA A 14 -10.81 -8.68 7.00
C ALA A 14 -12.25 -9.07 7.38
N GLY A 15 -12.49 -9.52 8.60
CA GLY A 15 -13.82 -9.94 9.07
C GLY A 15 -13.86 -11.31 9.77
N PRO A 16 -14.95 -11.64 10.47
CA PRO A 16 -15.02 -12.79 11.39
C PRO A 16 -14.87 -14.17 10.73
N ASN A 17 -15.10 -14.27 9.42
CA ASN A 17 -15.08 -15.55 8.68
C ASN A 17 -14.18 -15.50 7.44
N VAL A 18 -13.16 -14.63 7.43
CA VAL A 18 -12.24 -14.55 6.29
C VAL A 18 -11.22 -15.67 6.27
N GLY A 19 -10.83 -16.08 5.06
CA GLY A 19 -9.75 -17.01 4.86
C GLY A 19 -8.39 -16.45 5.32
N SER A 20 -7.42 -17.34 5.50
CA SER A 20 -6.01 -16.98 5.68
C SER A 20 -5.21 -17.34 4.43
N GLY A 21 -4.04 -16.73 4.27
CA GLY A 21 -3.21 -16.94 3.11
C GLY A 21 -1.86 -16.24 3.22
N ILE A 22 -1.03 -16.42 2.20
CA ILE A 22 0.27 -15.79 2.09
C ILE A 22 0.40 -15.20 0.68
N VAL A 23 0.69 -13.90 0.61
CA VAL A 23 1.15 -13.19 -0.58
C VAL A 23 2.64 -12.92 -0.36
N LYS A 24 3.50 -13.50 -1.20
CA LYS A 24 4.94 -13.46 -0.97
C LYS A 24 5.72 -13.23 -2.26
N ASN A 25 6.81 -12.47 -2.16
CA ASN A 25 7.79 -12.26 -3.23
C ASN A 25 7.15 -11.61 -4.46
N ILE A 26 6.57 -10.43 -4.25
CA ILE A 26 5.90 -9.63 -5.29
C ILE A 26 6.74 -8.40 -5.59
N THR A 27 6.98 -8.12 -6.87
CA THR A 27 7.72 -6.93 -7.30
C THR A 27 6.89 -6.14 -8.31
N PHE A 28 6.61 -4.88 -7.96
CA PHE A 28 6.10 -3.87 -8.89
C PHE A 28 7.25 -2.94 -9.23
N VAL A 29 7.66 -2.92 -10.51
CA VAL A 29 8.87 -2.22 -10.94
C VAL A 29 8.67 -1.52 -12.28
N ASP A 30 9.34 -0.37 -12.44
CA ASP A 30 9.47 0.38 -13.68
C ASP A 30 8.13 0.69 -14.36
N PHE A 31 7.23 1.36 -13.63
CA PHE A 31 5.95 1.77 -14.20
C PHE A 31 5.58 3.22 -13.88
N GLU A 32 4.99 3.85 -14.89
CA GLU A 32 4.44 5.19 -14.82
C GLU A 32 2.94 5.14 -14.50
N VAL A 33 2.46 6.08 -13.69
CA VAL A 33 1.04 6.37 -13.50
C VAL A 33 0.70 7.77 -14.02
N SER A 34 -0.49 7.94 -14.58
CA SER A 34 -1.01 9.23 -15.03
C SER A 34 -2.48 9.33 -14.69
N ASP A 35 -2.86 10.30 -13.87
CA ASP A 35 -4.25 10.48 -13.42
C ASP A 35 -4.84 9.17 -12.83
N VAL A 36 -4.13 8.60 -11.85
CA VAL A 36 -4.53 7.37 -11.16
C VAL A 36 -4.99 7.67 -9.74
N ASP A 37 -6.18 7.19 -9.34
CA ASP A 37 -6.75 7.55 -8.03
C ASP A 37 -5.91 7.06 -6.86
N ASN A 38 -5.39 5.84 -6.94
CA ASN A 38 -4.55 5.24 -5.89
C ASN A 38 -3.34 4.55 -6.54
N PRO A 39 -2.25 5.28 -6.81
CA PRO A 39 -1.08 4.72 -7.50
C PRO A 39 -0.47 3.48 -6.83
N ILE A 40 -0.35 3.48 -5.50
CA ILE A 40 0.20 2.37 -4.71
C ILE A 40 -0.70 2.07 -3.52
N VAL A 41 -1.13 0.81 -3.39
CA VAL A 41 -2.02 0.37 -2.31
C VAL A 41 -1.62 -0.99 -1.73
N ILE A 42 -1.51 -1.05 -0.40
CA ILE A 42 -1.74 -2.27 0.39
C ILE A 42 -2.93 -1.97 1.31
N ASP A 43 -3.94 -2.83 1.24
CA ASP A 43 -5.20 -2.69 1.98
C ASP A 43 -5.59 -4.04 2.59
N GLN A 44 -5.35 -4.22 3.89
CA GLN A 44 -5.76 -5.40 4.64
C GLN A 44 -7.09 -5.24 5.38
N CYS A 45 -7.87 -4.21 5.08
CA CYS A 45 -9.24 -4.01 5.60
C CYS A 45 -10.29 -4.08 4.47
N TYR A 46 -9.97 -4.79 3.39
CA TYR A 46 -10.76 -4.73 2.17
C TYR A 46 -12.20 -5.20 2.40
N PHE A 47 -13.16 -4.30 2.10
CA PHE A 47 -14.61 -4.51 2.14
C PHE A 47 -15.24 -4.69 3.54
N SER A 48 -14.44 -4.55 4.60
CA SER A 48 -14.88 -4.75 6.00
C SER A 48 -14.26 -3.72 6.95
N GLU A 49 -14.23 -2.44 6.55
CA GLU A 49 -13.61 -1.36 7.33
C GLU A 49 -14.18 -1.28 8.76
N ASP A 50 -15.51 -1.35 8.92
CA ASP A 50 -16.19 -1.27 10.23
C ASP A 50 -15.86 -2.45 11.17
N GLU A 51 -15.45 -3.59 10.60
CA GLU A 51 -15.14 -4.82 11.35
C GLU A 51 -13.63 -5.09 11.43
N CYS A 52 -12.79 -4.33 10.71
CA CYS A 52 -11.36 -4.63 10.56
C CYS A 52 -10.61 -4.53 11.88
N ASP A 53 -11.00 -3.59 12.74
CA ASP A 53 -10.39 -3.39 14.05
C ASP A 53 -10.66 -4.57 14.99
N GLU A 54 -11.86 -5.17 14.93
CA GLU A 54 -12.24 -6.34 15.74
C GLU A 54 -11.75 -7.65 15.11
N TYR A 55 -11.75 -7.72 13.78
CA TYR A 55 -11.45 -8.91 12.99
C TYR A 55 -10.44 -8.60 11.87
N PRO A 56 -9.16 -8.35 12.20
CA PRO A 56 -8.15 -8.01 11.20
C PRO A 56 -7.88 -9.16 10.23
N SER A 57 -7.28 -8.84 9.07
CA SER A 57 -6.96 -9.85 8.06
C SER A 57 -6.03 -10.94 8.60
N ASN A 58 -6.28 -12.17 8.16
CA ASN A 58 -5.42 -13.33 8.43
C ASN A 58 -4.39 -13.59 7.33
N THR A 59 -4.24 -12.69 6.37
CA THR A 59 -3.30 -12.83 5.24
C THR A 59 -1.94 -12.27 5.62
N TYR A 60 -0.88 -13.05 5.41
CA TYR A 60 0.48 -12.53 5.48
C TYR A 60 0.89 -11.95 4.12
N ILE A 61 1.48 -10.76 4.12
CA ILE A 61 2.04 -10.08 2.96
C ILE A 61 3.53 -9.88 3.23
N GLN A 62 4.37 -10.59 2.49
CA GLN A 62 5.81 -10.65 2.76
C GLN A 62 6.64 -10.39 1.50
N ASP A 63 7.81 -9.78 1.65
CA ASP A 63 8.77 -9.59 0.57
C ASP A 63 8.13 -8.89 -0.65
N VAL A 64 7.56 -7.71 -0.41
CA VAL A 64 6.91 -6.91 -1.46
C VAL A 64 7.77 -5.69 -1.78
N TYR A 65 8.05 -5.49 -3.06
CA TYR A 65 8.93 -4.43 -3.54
C TYR A 65 8.19 -3.52 -4.50
N PHE A 66 8.13 -2.23 -4.18
CA PHE A 66 7.72 -1.16 -5.10
C PHE A 66 8.96 -0.37 -5.47
N THR A 67 9.39 -0.45 -6.73
CA THR A 67 10.65 0.15 -7.18
C THR A 67 10.43 0.98 -8.44
N ASN A 68 10.97 2.19 -8.48
CA ASN A 68 10.93 3.09 -9.64
C ASN A 68 9.49 3.30 -10.17
N VAL A 69 8.62 3.80 -9.29
CA VAL A 69 7.23 4.15 -9.60
C VAL A 69 7.11 5.65 -9.69
N TYR A 70 6.64 6.16 -10.82
CA TYR A 70 6.64 7.61 -11.08
C TYR A 70 5.39 8.10 -11.80
N GLY A 71 5.14 9.41 -11.75
CA GLY A 71 4.06 10.07 -12.47
C GLY A 71 3.01 10.71 -11.54
N THR A 72 1.74 10.77 -11.96
CA THR A 72 0.71 11.56 -11.28
C THR A 72 -0.47 10.72 -10.75
N GLY A 73 -0.85 11.01 -9.52
CA GLY A 73 -2.13 10.58 -8.95
C GLY A 73 -3.22 11.64 -9.15
N SER A 74 -4.49 11.22 -9.21
CA SER A 74 -5.66 12.12 -9.28
C SER A 74 -6.12 12.59 -7.89
N ARG A 75 -5.52 12.04 -6.82
CA ARG A 75 -5.81 12.36 -5.41
C ARG A 75 -4.53 12.69 -4.67
N SER A 76 -4.65 13.41 -3.55
CA SER A 76 -3.51 13.78 -2.71
C SER A 76 -2.77 12.57 -2.14
N THR A 77 -3.47 11.55 -1.66
CA THR A 77 -2.85 10.30 -1.19
C THR A 77 -2.41 9.45 -2.37
N VAL A 78 -1.11 9.50 -2.69
CA VAL A 78 -0.53 8.77 -3.83
C VAL A 78 -0.06 7.36 -3.46
N ALA A 79 0.17 7.10 -2.17
CA ALA A 79 0.49 5.78 -1.67
C ALA A 79 -0.16 5.56 -0.30
N SER A 80 -0.83 4.41 -0.14
CA SER A 80 -1.39 3.97 1.14
C SER A 80 -1.00 2.51 1.40
N LEU A 81 -0.19 2.28 2.42
CA LEU A 81 0.32 0.96 2.79
C LEU A 81 -0.20 0.61 4.19
N VAL A 82 -1.46 0.18 4.27
CA VAL A 82 -2.15 -0.12 5.52
C VAL A 82 -2.30 -1.62 5.68
N CYS A 83 -1.63 -2.12 6.72
CA CYS A 83 -1.61 -3.53 7.05
C CYS A 83 -2.49 -3.81 8.27
N SER A 84 -2.79 -5.09 8.48
CA SER A 84 -3.41 -5.55 9.71
C SER A 84 -2.34 -5.70 10.82
N PRO A 85 -2.72 -5.53 12.09
CA PRO A 85 -1.80 -5.63 13.23
C PRO A 85 -1.21 -7.04 13.37
N HIS A 86 -0.25 -7.19 14.29
CA HIS A 86 0.44 -8.45 14.60
C HIS A 86 1.39 -8.96 13.49
N GLY A 87 2.04 -8.04 12.77
CA GLY A 87 3.08 -8.39 11.79
C GLY A 87 2.53 -9.11 10.55
N ARG A 88 1.32 -8.75 10.10
CA ARG A 88 0.75 -9.29 8.86
C ARG A 88 1.49 -8.82 7.62
N CYS A 89 2.16 -7.68 7.69
CA CYS A 89 3.10 -7.23 6.68
C CYS A 89 4.54 -7.32 7.17
N GLU A 90 5.42 -7.92 6.37
CA GLU A 90 6.84 -8.05 6.67
C GLU A 90 7.68 -7.78 5.42
N ASN A 91 8.80 -7.09 5.59
CA ASN A 91 9.73 -6.76 4.50
C ASN A 91 9.02 -6.11 3.30
N ILE A 92 8.28 -5.04 3.57
CA ILE A 92 7.69 -4.18 2.55
C ILE A 92 8.71 -3.09 2.20
N ASN A 93 9.12 -3.05 0.95
CA ASN A 93 10.23 -2.23 0.49
C ASN A 93 9.78 -1.24 -0.59
N VAL A 94 10.14 0.02 -0.40
CA VAL A 94 9.77 1.14 -1.27
C VAL A 94 11.03 1.90 -1.70
N ASN A 95 11.36 1.82 -2.99
CA ASN A 95 12.50 2.54 -3.57
C ASN A 95 12.08 3.39 -4.75
N ASP A 96 12.70 4.56 -4.87
CA ASP A 96 12.62 5.41 -6.04
C ASP A 96 11.18 5.77 -6.43
N LEU A 97 10.35 6.05 -5.41
CA LEU A 97 8.99 6.55 -5.61
C LEU A 97 9.04 8.05 -5.93
N ASN A 98 8.52 8.42 -7.10
CA ASN A 98 8.44 9.79 -7.59
C ASN A 98 7.00 10.10 -8.07
N LEU A 99 6.08 10.17 -7.12
CA LEU A 99 4.65 10.42 -7.37
C LEU A 99 4.28 11.85 -6.99
N ALA A 100 3.49 12.48 -7.85
CA ALA A 100 2.97 13.82 -7.67
C ALA A 100 1.44 13.85 -7.69
N PHE A 101 0.85 14.89 -7.10
CA PHE A 101 -0.56 15.23 -7.22
C PHE A 101 -0.63 16.66 -7.77
N GLU A 102 -1.22 16.84 -8.95
CA GLU A 102 -1.12 18.10 -9.69
C GLU A 102 -1.73 19.30 -8.95
N GLU A 103 -2.76 19.06 -8.12
CA GLU A 103 -3.47 20.11 -7.40
C GLU A 103 -2.89 20.41 -6.01
N GLY A 104 -1.76 19.80 -5.62
CA GLY A 104 -1.16 20.07 -4.32
C GLY A 104 0.01 19.19 -3.90
N ILE A 105 0.02 18.83 -2.61
CA ILE A 105 1.10 18.02 -2.01
C ILE A 105 0.67 16.56 -2.04
N ALA A 106 1.51 15.72 -2.64
CA ALA A 106 1.36 14.27 -2.58
C ALA A 106 1.64 13.77 -1.14
N THR A 107 0.72 12.98 -0.60
CA THR A 107 0.81 12.40 0.74
C THR A 107 0.98 10.88 0.66
N TYR A 108 1.66 10.33 1.68
CA TYR A 108 2.02 8.93 1.80
C TYR A 108 1.56 8.43 3.16
N GLN A 109 0.74 7.39 3.17
CA GLN A 109 0.10 6.84 4.37
C GLN A 109 0.56 5.42 4.63
N CYS A 110 0.63 5.05 5.90
CA CYS A 110 0.95 3.71 6.34
C CYS A 110 0.42 3.47 7.76
N ALA A 111 0.15 2.19 8.06
CA ALA A 111 -0.21 1.71 9.39
C ALA A 111 0.16 0.23 9.52
N ASP A 112 0.57 -0.19 10.72
CA ASP A 112 0.94 -1.57 11.08
C ASP A 112 1.97 -2.22 10.14
N VAL A 113 2.89 -1.40 9.62
CA VAL A 113 3.94 -1.83 8.70
C VAL A 113 5.24 -1.08 8.95
N VAL A 114 6.35 -1.82 8.94
CA VAL A 114 7.70 -1.25 8.92
C VAL A 114 8.20 -1.23 7.48
N LEU A 115 8.34 -0.04 6.92
CA LEU A 115 8.81 0.16 5.55
C LEU A 115 10.33 0.24 5.50
N THR A 116 10.91 -0.39 4.49
CA THR A 116 12.35 -0.28 4.18
C THR A 116 12.56 0.32 2.79
N GLY A 117 13.79 0.69 2.47
CA GLY A 117 14.13 1.32 1.18
C GLY A 117 14.24 2.84 1.26
N ASN A 118 14.75 3.46 0.20
CA ASN A 118 15.10 4.88 0.24
C ASN A 118 13.87 5.78 0.35
N SER A 119 12.72 5.39 -0.22
CA SER A 119 11.48 6.15 -0.21
C SER A 119 10.65 5.93 1.05
N ALA A 120 11.06 5.06 1.98
CA ALA A 120 10.37 4.85 3.24
C ALA A 120 10.23 6.16 4.05
N ARG A 121 11.21 7.06 3.92
CA ARG A 121 11.20 8.41 4.53
C ARG A 121 10.03 9.31 4.10
N LEU A 122 9.35 8.99 2.99
CA LEU A 122 8.18 9.74 2.50
C LEU A 122 6.95 9.46 3.37
N PHE A 123 6.93 8.31 4.02
CA PHE A 123 5.82 7.85 4.84
C PHE A 123 6.04 8.27 6.30
N ASN A 124 5.01 8.82 6.94
CA ASN A 124 5.03 9.14 8.36
C ASN A 124 4.37 8.01 9.16
N CYS A 125 5.01 6.85 9.22
CA CYS A 125 4.46 5.68 9.91
C CYS A 125 4.66 5.82 11.42
N THR A 126 3.59 5.62 12.19
CA THR A 126 3.72 5.25 13.60
C THR A 126 4.23 3.81 13.66
N GLU A 127 5.28 3.54 14.44
CA GLU A 127 5.85 2.19 14.56
C GLU A 127 4.82 1.18 15.11
N ALA A 128 4.99 -0.07 14.71
CA ALA A 128 4.14 -1.23 15.02
C ALA A 128 4.21 -1.69 16.48
#